data_AF-N1QBY2-F1
#
_entry.id   AF-N1QBY2-F1
#
_cell.length_a   1.000
_cell.length_b   1.000
_cell.length_c   1.000
_cell.angle_alpha   90.00
_cell.angle_beta   90.00
_cell.angle_gamma   90.00
#
_symmetry.space_group_name_H-M   'P 1'
#
loop_
_entity.id
_entity.type
_entity.pdbx_description
1 polymer ?
#
loop_
_entity_poly.entity_id
_entity_poly.type
_entity_poly.pdbx_seq_one_letter_code
_entity_poly.pdbx_strand_id
1 'polypeptide(L)'
;MPPRLRVPSNALRPSSGAQYVCWQCRRHASLAAAAATTPAPPIDRMTKPARPVARYPATQPPSYKPPEFRKTQLHRQYQSLLRASPLMLIFQHNNLKATEFMSIRRELAQALRKVDEELARNGNNDYMGDQVKLSVVQTGIFASALKVVEFWDPKFELEVEGARGSKGKPLKQVHGLSKEAWMTAKMAKTKHGLEALLSGPLCVLSVPTVSPQHLKAALTILAPSSDFPAPKRKSNPSYHEPAVQSGLQKLMLLGARIEGEAMDTEGARWVGSIEGGLEGLRGQLVAMLQGIGAGVTNSLTAASTNLYLTMEGRKMMMEEEGKSDTSTEQA
;
A
#
# COMPACT_ATOMS: atom_id res chain seq x y z
N MET A 1 11.62 36.24 -68.17
CA MET A 1 11.60 34.80 -67.82
C MET A 1 12.50 34.55 -66.62
N PRO A 2 11.99 34.09 -65.47
CA PRO A 2 12.84 33.64 -64.36
C PRO A 2 12.99 32.10 -64.33
N PRO A 3 14.10 31.56 -63.80
CA PRO A 3 14.45 30.15 -63.91
C PRO A 3 13.71 29.25 -62.91
N ARG A 4 13.37 28.04 -63.35
CA ARG A 4 12.70 26.99 -62.56
C ARG A 4 13.70 26.24 -61.67
N LEU A 5 13.55 26.33 -60.35
CA LEU A 5 14.26 25.48 -59.39
C LEU A 5 13.60 24.08 -59.36
N ARG A 6 14.38 23.03 -59.65
CA ARG A 6 13.98 21.63 -59.49
C ARG A 6 14.25 21.19 -58.04
N VAL A 7 13.21 20.78 -57.32
CA VAL A 7 13.33 20.11 -56.02
C VAL A 7 13.37 18.59 -56.27
N PRO A 8 14.34 17.82 -55.76
CA PRO A 8 14.34 16.37 -55.90
C PRO A 8 13.34 15.73 -54.93
N SER A 9 12.39 14.99 -55.48
CA SER A 9 11.48 14.10 -54.76
C SER A 9 12.20 12.79 -54.41
N ASN A 10 12.94 12.76 -53.30
CA ASN A 10 13.35 11.49 -52.70
C ASN A 10 12.39 11.13 -51.58
N ALA A 11 11.52 10.17 -51.91
CA ALA A 11 10.52 9.58 -51.08
C ALA A 11 11.13 8.98 -49.80
N LEU A 12 10.59 9.39 -48.66
CA LEU A 12 10.68 8.69 -47.40
C LEU A 12 10.02 7.32 -47.57
N ARG A 13 10.82 6.26 -47.74
CA ARG A 13 10.36 4.87 -47.57
C ARG A 13 10.34 4.55 -46.07
N PRO A 14 9.19 4.22 -45.46
CA PRO A 14 9.20 3.45 -44.24
C PRO A 14 9.59 2.00 -44.57
N SER A 15 10.58 1.49 -43.84
CA SER A 15 10.94 0.07 -43.80
C SER A 15 9.73 -0.76 -43.34
N SER A 16 9.14 -1.54 -44.24
CA SER A 16 8.13 -2.53 -43.89
C SER A 16 8.82 -3.87 -43.56
N GLY A 17 9.20 -4.05 -42.30
CA GLY A 17 9.39 -5.38 -41.74
C GLY A 17 8.03 -6.08 -41.65
N ALA A 18 7.91 -7.26 -42.23
CA ALA A 18 6.69 -8.04 -42.30
C ALA A 18 6.04 -8.23 -40.92
N GLN A 19 4.81 -7.71 -40.76
CA GLN A 19 3.92 -8.07 -39.66
C GLN A 19 2.72 -8.81 -40.26
N TYR A 20 2.52 -10.03 -39.80
CA TYR A 20 1.32 -10.83 -40.07
C TYR A 20 0.14 -10.13 -39.36
N VAL A 21 -0.64 -9.35 -40.10
CA VAL A 21 -1.82 -8.65 -39.55
C VAL A 21 -3.07 -9.38 -40.04
N CYS A 22 -3.83 -9.93 -39.09
CA CYS A 22 -5.11 -10.57 -39.33
C CYS A 22 -6.07 -9.61 -40.03
N TRP A 23 -6.53 -10.01 -41.22
CA TRP A 23 -7.39 -9.22 -42.12
C TRP A 23 -8.78 -8.92 -41.56
N GLN A 24 -9.20 -9.62 -40.50
CA GLN A 24 -10.56 -9.51 -39.96
C GLN A 24 -10.78 -8.29 -39.04
N CYS A 25 -9.73 -7.77 -38.39
CA CYS A 25 -9.88 -6.63 -37.49
C CYS A 25 -10.06 -5.26 -38.19
N ARG A 26 -9.85 -5.17 -39.52
CA ARG A 26 -10.09 -3.94 -40.29
C ARG A 26 -11.57 -3.71 -40.66
N ARG A 27 -12.43 -4.73 -40.58
CA ARG A 27 -13.82 -4.62 -41.05
C ARG A 27 -14.81 -4.02 -40.03
N HIS A 28 -14.52 -4.07 -38.74
CA HIS A 28 -15.48 -3.60 -37.72
C HIS A 28 -15.32 -2.13 -37.31
N ALA A 29 -14.25 -1.45 -37.73
CA ALA A 29 -14.05 -0.02 -37.43
C ALA A 29 -14.42 0.93 -38.60
N SER A 30 -14.81 0.40 -39.76
CA SER A 30 -15.03 1.19 -40.99
C SER A 30 -16.49 1.32 -41.44
N LEU A 31 -17.45 0.68 -40.75
CA LEU A 31 -18.86 0.70 -41.17
C LEU A 31 -19.72 1.82 -40.56
N ALA A 32 -19.22 2.59 -39.59
CA ALA A 32 -19.96 3.70 -38.99
C ALA A 32 -19.72 5.07 -39.65
N ALA A 33 -18.88 5.16 -40.69
CA ALA A 33 -18.36 6.44 -41.21
C ALA A 33 -18.63 6.72 -42.70
N ALA A 34 -19.47 5.95 -43.39
CA ALA A 34 -19.56 6.04 -44.86
C ALA A 34 -20.91 6.53 -45.44
N ALA A 35 -21.78 7.15 -44.65
CA ALA A 35 -23.00 7.79 -45.18
C ALA A 35 -23.42 9.08 -44.44
N ALA A 36 -22.46 9.84 -43.93
CA ALA A 36 -22.70 11.21 -43.49
C ALA A 36 -21.97 12.16 -44.44
N THR A 37 -22.72 12.90 -45.25
CA THR A 37 -22.21 14.10 -45.93
C THR A 37 -21.74 15.07 -44.85
N THR A 38 -20.43 15.10 -44.58
CA THR A 38 -19.88 16.04 -43.62
C THR A 38 -19.99 17.44 -44.22
N PRO A 39 -20.73 18.37 -43.60
CA PRO A 39 -20.74 19.75 -44.05
C PRO A 39 -19.31 20.31 -43.99
N ALA A 40 -18.99 21.19 -44.93
CA ALA A 40 -17.68 21.84 -45.00
C ALA A 40 -17.32 22.42 -43.61
N PRO A 41 -16.07 22.23 -43.13
CA PRO A 41 -15.66 22.75 -41.84
C PRO A 41 -15.83 24.28 -41.81
N PRO A 42 -16.35 24.86 -40.73
CA PRO A 42 -16.58 26.31 -40.63
C PRO A 42 -15.27 27.08 -40.85
N ILE A 43 -15.34 28.24 -41.51
CA ILE A 43 -14.21 29.08 -41.94
C ILE A 43 -13.24 29.40 -40.79
N ASP A 44 -13.73 29.49 -39.55
CA ASP A 44 -12.95 29.67 -38.32
C ASP A 44 -11.94 28.56 -38.01
N ARG A 45 -12.10 27.36 -38.60
CA ARG A 45 -11.13 26.26 -38.53
C ARG A 45 -10.09 26.30 -39.64
N MET A 46 -10.28 27.11 -40.70
CA MET A 46 -9.30 27.27 -41.78
C MET A 46 -8.21 28.31 -41.43
N THR A 47 -8.53 29.26 -40.56
CA THR A 47 -7.57 30.30 -40.08
C THR A 47 -6.68 29.82 -38.94
N LYS A 48 -7.03 28.72 -38.27
CA LYS A 48 -6.24 28.11 -37.20
C LYS A 48 -5.38 26.98 -37.78
N PRO A 49 -4.07 26.94 -37.47
CA PRO A 49 -3.23 25.84 -37.91
C PRO A 49 -3.80 24.51 -37.42
N ALA A 50 -3.83 23.50 -38.29
CA ALA A 50 -4.23 22.15 -37.92
C ALA A 50 -3.43 21.71 -36.69
N ARG A 51 -4.11 21.16 -35.67
CA ARG A 51 -3.43 20.68 -34.47
C ARG A 51 -2.36 19.67 -34.88
N PRO A 52 -1.12 19.78 -34.35
CA PRO A 52 -0.09 18.82 -34.68
C PRO A 52 -0.58 17.42 -34.30
N VAL A 53 -0.49 16.47 -35.23
CA VAL A 53 -0.84 15.07 -34.98
C VAL A 53 0.10 14.58 -33.87
N ALA A 54 -0.47 14.29 -32.71
CA ALA A 54 0.29 13.72 -31.61
C ALA A 54 0.81 12.35 -32.05
N ARG A 55 2.12 12.11 -31.92
CA ARG A 55 2.75 10.83 -32.29
C ARG A 55 2.25 9.66 -31.44
N TYR A 56 1.73 9.95 -30.26
CA TYR A 56 1.23 8.97 -29.29
C TYR A 56 -0.12 9.44 -28.76
N PRO A 57 -1.07 8.52 -28.48
CA PRO A 57 -2.34 8.88 -27.87
C PRO A 57 -2.12 9.27 -26.40
N ALA A 58 -3.02 10.10 -25.86
CA ALA A 58 -2.89 10.63 -24.50
C ALA A 58 -2.86 9.54 -23.42
N THR A 59 -3.52 8.40 -23.66
CA THR A 59 -3.58 7.25 -22.75
C THR A 59 -2.35 6.35 -22.79
N GLN A 60 -1.51 6.48 -23.82
CA GLN A 60 -0.32 5.65 -24.02
C GLN A 60 0.89 6.54 -24.31
N PRO A 61 1.44 7.20 -23.27
CA PRO A 61 2.68 7.95 -23.41
C PRO A 61 3.83 7.01 -23.79
N PRO A 62 4.93 7.56 -24.34
CA PRO A 62 6.09 6.75 -24.69
C PRO A 62 6.70 6.14 -23.42
N SER A 63 6.76 4.81 -23.35
CA SER A 63 7.35 4.06 -22.25
C SER A 63 8.72 3.48 -22.64
N TYR A 64 9.56 3.14 -21.65
CA TYR A 64 10.87 2.53 -21.90
C TYR A 64 10.77 1.17 -22.60
N LYS A 65 9.79 0.36 -22.19
CA LYS A 65 9.44 -0.92 -22.82
C LYS A 65 8.05 -0.84 -23.44
N PRO A 66 7.77 -1.59 -24.52
CA PRO A 66 6.44 -1.60 -25.13
C PRO A 66 5.34 -2.01 -24.13
N PRO A 67 4.19 -1.32 -24.12
CA PRO A 67 3.10 -1.62 -23.18
C PRO A 67 2.30 -2.87 -23.54
N GLU A 68 2.45 -3.40 -24.75
CA GLU A 68 1.77 -4.62 -25.19
C GLU A 68 2.21 -5.87 -24.40
N PHE A 69 3.43 -5.84 -23.84
CA PHE A 69 3.95 -6.97 -23.09
C PHE A 69 3.33 -7.06 -21.68
N ARG A 70 2.93 -8.28 -21.31
CA ARG A 70 2.44 -8.61 -19.96
C ARG A 70 3.40 -8.13 -18.85
N LYS A 71 4.71 -8.23 -19.06
CA LYS A 71 5.71 -7.80 -18.07
C LYS A 71 5.60 -6.30 -17.75
N THR A 72 5.34 -5.48 -18.76
CA THR A 72 5.19 -4.03 -18.64
C THR A 72 3.89 -3.69 -17.90
N GLN A 73 2.82 -4.43 -18.17
CA GLN A 73 1.54 -4.28 -17.46
C GLN A 73 1.62 -4.72 -16.00
N LEU A 74 2.27 -5.87 -15.72
CA LEU A 74 2.52 -6.32 -14.35
C LEU A 74 3.36 -5.31 -13.56
N HIS A 75 4.39 -4.73 -14.19
CA HIS A 75 5.20 -3.69 -13.55
C HIS A 75 4.36 -2.47 -13.17
N ARG A 76 3.51 -1.98 -14.08
CA ARG A 76 2.57 -0.89 -13.81
C ARG A 76 1.61 -1.23 -12.67
N GLN A 77 1.07 -2.44 -12.68
CA GLN A 77 0.16 -2.92 -11.64
C GLN A 77 0.85 -2.98 -10.28
N TYR A 78 2.05 -3.53 -10.20
CA TYR A 78 2.82 -3.58 -8.95
C TYR A 78 3.22 -2.21 -8.45
N GLN A 79 3.58 -1.27 -9.34
CA GLN A 79 3.82 0.12 -8.94
C GLN A 79 2.57 0.76 -8.32
N SER A 80 1.40 0.54 -8.92
CA SER A 80 0.13 1.03 -8.37
C SER A 80 -0.18 0.37 -7.03
N LEU A 81 0.05 -0.93 -6.91
CA LEU A 81 -0.17 -1.69 -5.67
C LEU A 81 0.75 -1.17 -4.56
N LEU A 82 2.05 -1.08 -4.80
CA LEU A 82 3.05 -0.62 -3.84
C LEU A 82 2.84 0.81 -3.34
N ARG A 83 2.18 1.67 -4.14
CA ARG A 83 1.81 3.04 -3.76
C ARG A 83 0.47 3.11 -3.04
N ALA A 84 -0.49 2.27 -3.41
CA ALA A 84 -1.82 2.27 -2.83
C ALA A 84 -1.90 1.49 -1.50
N SER A 85 -1.04 0.49 -1.29
CA SER A 85 -1.00 -0.30 -0.06
C SER A 85 0.20 0.12 0.82
N PRO A 86 -0.02 0.89 1.90
CA PRO A 86 1.02 1.25 2.86
C PRO A 86 1.45 0.04 3.70
N LEU A 87 0.57 -0.95 3.91
CA LEU A 87 0.86 -2.16 4.66
C LEU A 87 0.85 -3.38 3.74
N MET A 88 1.95 -4.12 3.72
CA MET A 88 2.10 -5.33 2.93
C MET A 88 2.83 -6.42 3.73
N LEU A 89 2.27 -7.62 3.79
CA LEU A 89 2.98 -8.79 4.32
C LEU A 89 3.52 -9.64 3.18
N ILE A 90 4.77 -10.06 3.29
CA ILE A 90 5.46 -10.88 2.30
C ILE A 90 5.54 -12.30 2.82
N PHE A 91 4.96 -13.22 2.07
CA PHE A 91 4.98 -14.65 2.31
C PHE A 91 5.76 -15.35 1.20
N GLN A 92 6.54 -16.35 1.57
CA GLN A 92 6.99 -17.37 0.65
C GLN A 92 5.92 -18.45 0.55
N HIS A 93 5.57 -18.88 -0.67
CA HIS A 93 4.66 -19.99 -0.86
C HIS A 93 5.37 -21.17 -1.53
N ASN A 94 5.23 -22.36 -0.96
CA ASN A 94 5.82 -23.58 -1.51
C ASN A 94 4.75 -24.45 -2.18
N ASN A 95 4.65 -24.38 -3.52
CA ASN A 95 3.77 -25.24 -4.33
C ASN A 95 2.32 -25.38 -3.80
N LEU A 96 1.66 -24.23 -3.60
CA LEU A 96 0.25 -24.17 -3.21
C LEU A 96 -0.66 -24.64 -4.34
N LYS A 97 -1.60 -25.53 -4.03
CA LYS A 97 -2.66 -25.91 -4.97
C LYS A 97 -3.75 -24.84 -5.02
N ALA A 98 -4.50 -24.79 -6.12
CA ALA A 98 -5.59 -23.84 -6.29
C ALA A 98 -6.67 -23.98 -5.20
N THR A 99 -7.01 -25.22 -4.81
CA THR A 99 -7.99 -25.50 -3.75
C THR A 99 -7.55 -24.99 -2.39
N GLU A 100 -6.28 -25.24 -2.02
CA GLU A 100 -5.65 -24.76 -0.79
C GLU A 100 -5.61 -23.22 -0.75
N PHE A 101 -5.29 -22.59 -1.89
CA PHE A 101 -5.20 -21.14 -1.95
C PHE A 101 -6.59 -20.47 -1.86
N MET A 102 -7.61 -21.07 -2.47
CA MET A 102 -8.99 -20.58 -2.34
C MET A 102 -9.53 -20.77 -0.93
N SER A 103 -9.23 -21.89 -0.27
CA SER A 103 -9.67 -22.13 1.10
C SER A 103 -9.01 -21.13 2.07
N ILE A 104 -7.72 -20.85 1.94
CA ILE A 104 -7.03 -19.82 2.74
C ILE A 104 -7.67 -18.44 2.53
N ARG A 105 -7.95 -18.06 1.27
CA ARG A 105 -8.61 -16.78 0.97
C ARG A 105 -10.01 -16.69 1.56
N ARG A 106 -10.76 -17.80 1.57
CA ARG A 106 -12.08 -17.89 2.20
C ARG A 106 -11.99 -17.66 3.71
N GLU A 107 -11.08 -18.33 4.40
CA GLU A 107 -10.88 -18.15 5.85
C GLU A 107 -10.43 -16.73 6.18
N LEU A 108 -9.50 -16.18 5.40
CA LEU A 108 -9.03 -14.80 5.56
C LEU A 108 -10.19 -13.82 5.40
N ALA A 109 -10.98 -13.94 4.33
CA ALA A 109 -12.13 -13.06 4.11
C ALA A 109 -13.16 -13.16 5.23
N GLN A 110 -13.41 -14.37 5.75
CA GLN A 110 -14.34 -14.56 6.86
C GLN A 110 -13.85 -13.89 8.15
N ALA A 111 -12.56 -13.97 8.45
CA ALA A 111 -12.02 -13.36 9.65
C ALA A 111 -11.92 -11.84 9.56
N LEU A 112 -11.57 -11.29 8.40
CA LEU A 112 -11.57 -9.84 8.21
C LEU A 112 -12.99 -9.27 8.32
N ARG A 113 -14.01 -9.98 7.80
CA ARG A 113 -15.41 -9.59 8.00
C ARG A 113 -15.80 -9.53 9.48
N LYS A 114 -15.31 -10.46 10.31
CA LYS A 114 -15.56 -10.42 11.76
C LYS A 114 -14.95 -9.18 12.40
N VAL A 115 -13.75 -8.78 11.98
CA VAL A 115 -13.10 -7.54 12.45
C VAL A 115 -13.87 -6.31 11.97
N ASP A 116 -14.31 -6.28 10.71
CA ASP A 116 -15.14 -5.19 10.18
C ASP A 116 -16.45 -5.06 10.98
N GLU A 117 -17.09 -6.18 11.35
CA GLU A 117 -18.29 -6.19 12.20
C GLU A 117 -18.02 -5.67 13.63
N GLU A 118 -16.88 -6.02 14.22
CA GLU A 118 -16.44 -5.51 15.53
C GLU A 118 -16.15 -4.00 15.48
N LEU A 119 -15.49 -3.53 14.41
CA LEU A 119 -15.23 -2.12 14.16
C LEU A 119 -16.51 -1.32 13.94
N ALA A 120 -17.47 -1.87 13.21
CA ALA A 120 -18.77 -1.25 12.99
C ALA A 120 -19.54 -1.06 14.31
N ARG A 121 -19.45 -2.01 15.25
CA ARG A 121 -20.03 -1.86 16.60
C ARG A 121 -19.38 -0.73 17.39
N ASN A 122 -18.09 -0.49 17.17
CA ASN A 122 -17.34 0.60 17.79
C ASN A 122 -17.52 1.95 17.06
N GLY A 123 -18.39 2.02 16.05
CA GLY A 123 -18.74 3.25 15.33
C GLY A 123 -17.84 3.58 14.13
N ASN A 124 -16.93 2.67 13.74
CA ASN A 124 -16.05 2.88 12.59
C ASN A 124 -16.56 2.08 11.38
N ASN A 125 -17.07 2.76 10.36
CA ASN A 125 -17.74 2.14 9.19
C ASN A 125 -16.81 1.86 8.00
N ASP A 126 -15.51 1.81 8.26
CA ASP A 126 -14.50 1.56 7.25
C ASP A 126 -14.43 0.04 6.97
N TYR A 127 -15.25 -0.43 6.02
CA TYR A 127 -15.22 -1.82 5.56
C TYR A 127 -13.96 -2.09 4.73
N MET A 128 -12.89 -2.51 5.40
CA MET A 128 -11.59 -2.72 4.77
C MET A 128 -11.37 -4.17 4.34
N GLY A 129 -12.09 -5.13 4.91
CA GLY A 129 -11.87 -6.56 4.68
C GLY A 129 -11.94 -7.00 3.21
N ASP A 130 -12.78 -6.37 2.37
CA ASP A 130 -12.88 -6.69 0.94
C ASP A 130 -11.70 -6.15 0.10
N GLN A 131 -11.08 -5.07 0.57
CA GLN A 131 -9.95 -4.46 -0.12
C GLN A 131 -8.64 -5.22 0.16
N VAL A 132 -8.59 -5.99 1.25
CA VAL A 132 -7.44 -6.82 1.59
C VAL A 132 -7.34 -8.01 0.64
N LYS A 133 -6.20 -8.12 -0.06
CA LYS A 133 -6.00 -9.12 -1.11
C LYS A 133 -4.72 -9.89 -0.88
N LEU A 134 -4.82 -11.21 -0.84
CA LEU A 134 -3.69 -12.14 -0.85
C LEU A 134 -3.39 -12.56 -2.30
N SER A 135 -2.31 -12.07 -2.89
CA SER A 135 -1.99 -12.28 -4.31
C SER A 135 -0.59 -12.86 -4.53
N VAL A 136 -0.46 -13.78 -5.48
CA VAL A 136 0.84 -14.31 -5.91
C VAL A 136 1.50 -13.32 -6.86
N VAL A 137 2.78 -13.05 -6.63
CA VAL A 137 3.52 -11.98 -7.29
C VAL A 137 4.73 -12.54 -8.03
N GLN A 138 5.02 -11.97 -9.20
CA GLN A 138 6.27 -12.26 -9.91
C GLN A 138 7.42 -11.45 -9.32
N THR A 139 8.27 -12.11 -8.55
CA THR A 139 9.34 -11.51 -7.75
C THR A 139 10.28 -10.59 -8.51
N GLY A 140 10.82 -11.04 -9.65
CA GLY A 140 11.74 -10.20 -10.43
C GLY A 140 11.12 -8.88 -10.94
N ILE A 141 9.83 -8.90 -11.31
CA ILE A 141 9.14 -7.68 -11.76
C ILE A 141 8.76 -6.81 -10.56
N PHE A 142 8.33 -7.45 -9.47
CA PHE A 142 7.99 -6.75 -8.23
C PHE A 142 9.19 -6.04 -7.61
N ALA A 143 10.35 -6.69 -7.56
CA ALA A 143 11.60 -6.07 -7.11
C ALA A 143 11.98 -4.86 -7.97
N SER A 144 11.83 -4.94 -9.30
CA SER A 144 12.06 -3.77 -10.16
C SER A 144 11.04 -2.65 -9.94
N ALA A 145 9.76 -3.00 -9.71
CA ALA A 145 8.72 -2.02 -9.43
C ALA A 145 8.97 -1.29 -8.11
N LEU A 146 9.43 -2.02 -7.08
CA LEU A 146 9.77 -1.48 -5.77
C LEU A 146 10.92 -0.47 -5.86
N LYS A 147 11.99 -0.78 -6.60
CA LYS A 147 13.09 0.18 -6.87
C LYS A 147 12.60 1.48 -7.51
N VAL A 148 11.64 1.39 -8.43
CA VAL A 148 11.06 2.58 -9.06
C VAL A 148 10.17 3.35 -8.09
N VAL A 149 9.39 2.68 -7.23
CA VAL A 149 8.51 3.36 -6.27
C VAL A 149 9.32 4.10 -5.21
N GLU A 150 10.46 3.57 -4.77
CA GLU A 150 11.26 4.18 -3.70
C GLU A 150 12.26 5.23 -4.19
N PHE A 151 12.87 5.05 -5.36
CA PHE A 151 13.94 5.95 -5.82
C PHE A 151 13.48 6.97 -6.87
N TRP A 152 12.25 6.85 -7.37
CA TRP A 152 11.74 7.77 -8.37
C TRP A 152 10.49 8.49 -7.90
N ASP A 153 10.70 9.75 -7.52
CA ASP A 153 9.64 10.69 -7.19
C ASP A 153 9.23 11.51 -8.42
N PRO A 154 8.01 11.33 -8.94
CA PRO A 154 7.49 12.20 -9.98
C PRO A 154 7.23 13.60 -9.40
N LYS A 155 8.06 14.58 -9.81
CA LYS A 155 7.73 15.99 -9.59
C LYS A 155 6.61 16.37 -10.56
N PHE A 156 5.36 16.31 -10.07
CA PHE A 156 4.17 16.82 -10.75
C PHE A 156 4.18 18.35 -10.77
N GLU A 157 5.16 18.93 -11.46
CA GLU A 157 5.08 20.35 -11.80
C GLU A 157 3.89 20.51 -12.75
N LEU A 158 2.89 21.29 -12.32
CA LEU A 158 1.83 21.77 -13.20
C LEU A 158 2.51 22.64 -14.26
N GLU A 159 2.87 22.05 -15.40
CA GLU A 159 3.22 22.83 -16.56
C GLU A 159 1.98 23.66 -16.93
N VAL A 160 2.00 24.93 -16.53
CA VAL A 160 1.01 25.96 -16.91
C VAL A 160 0.81 25.86 -18.41
N GLU A 161 -0.45 25.73 -18.81
CA GLU A 161 -0.91 25.53 -20.19
C GLU A 161 -0.25 26.54 -21.15
N GLY A 162 0.83 26.15 -21.81
CA GLY A 162 1.56 27.05 -22.71
C GLY A 162 2.78 26.47 -23.40
N ALA A 163 3.44 25.47 -22.82
CA ALA A 163 4.66 24.88 -23.40
C ALA A 163 4.40 23.69 -24.35
N ARG A 164 3.22 23.61 -25.00
CA ARG A 164 3.01 22.66 -26.10
C ARG A 164 3.83 23.09 -27.32
N GLY A 165 5.06 22.59 -27.39
CA GLY A 165 5.84 22.57 -28.63
C GLY A 165 6.65 23.84 -28.91
N SER A 166 7.43 24.32 -27.93
CA SER A 166 8.69 24.97 -28.29
C SER A 166 9.62 23.88 -28.86
N LYS A 167 10.18 24.14 -30.05
CA LYS A 167 10.94 23.16 -30.85
C LYS A 167 11.93 22.36 -30.00
N GLY A 168 11.67 21.06 -29.83
CA GLY A 168 12.68 20.06 -29.50
C GLY A 168 12.69 19.46 -28.09
N LYS A 169 11.89 19.94 -27.13
CA LYS A 169 11.83 19.30 -25.79
C LYS A 169 10.67 18.30 -25.72
N PRO A 170 10.92 17.00 -25.49
CA PRO A 170 9.84 16.04 -25.26
C PRO A 170 9.10 16.42 -23.97
N LEU A 171 7.77 16.30 -23.99
CA LEU A 171 6.94 16.46 -22.79
C LEU A 171 7.50 15.58 -21.66
N LYS A 172 7.73 16.17 -20.48
CA LYS A 172 8.29 15.48 -19.32
C LYS A 172 7.39 14.29 -18.95
N GLN A 173 7.96 13.09 -18.92
CA GLN A 173 7.18 11.86 -18.76
C GLN A 173 7.01 11.49 -17.29
N VAL A 174 5.89 11.90 -16.69
CA VAL A 174 5.64 11.76 -15.24
C VAL A 174 5.09 10.38 -14.84
N HIS A 175 5.24 9.34 -15.66
CA HIS A 175 4.71 8.00 -15.38
C HIS A 175 5.82 7.00 -15.06
N GLY A 176 5.53 6.00 -14.22
CA GLY A 176 6.52 5.04 -13.69
C GLY A 176 7.10 4.05 -14.71
N LEU A 177 6.62 4.04 -15.96
CA LEU A 177 7.18 3.25 -17.05
C LEU A 177 8.09 4.07 -17.97
N SER A 178 8.31 5.35 -17.66
CA SER A 178 9.14 6.25 -18.45
C SER A 178 10.60 5.80 -18.49
N LYS A 179 11.33 6.30 -19.49
CA LYS A 179 12.78 6.10 -19.57
C LYS A 179 13.49 6.76 -18.38
N GLU A 180 12.98 7.89 -17.91
CA GLU A 180 13.51 8.62 -16.75
C GLU A 180 13.41 7.77 -15.47
N ALA A 181 12.22 7.22 -15.17
CA ALA A 181 12.01 6.36 -14.01
C ALA A 181 12.91 5.12 -14.02
N TRP A 182 13.16 4.55 -15.20
CA TRP A 182 14.07 3.43 -15.34
C TRP A 182 15.53 3.85 -15.10
N MET A 183 15.97 5.00 -15.63
CA MET A 183 17.33 5.49 -15.44
C MET A 183 17.59 5.83 -13.97
N THR A 184 16.67 6.50 -13.28
CA THR A 184 16.84 6.83 -11.85
C THR A 184 16.92 5.57 -10.98
N ALA A 185 16.01 4.62 -11.18
CA ALA A 185 16.01 3.36 -10.43
C ALA A 185 17.25 2.49 -10.72
N LYS A 186 17.83 2.58 -11.92
CA LYS A 186 19.08 1.88 -12.27
C LYS A 186 20.32 2.53 -11.66
N MET A 187 20.34 3.86 -11.57
CA MET A 187 21.48 4.62 -11.02
C MET A 187 21.47 4.64 -9.48
N ALA A 188 20.33 4.37 -8.85
CA ALA A 188 20.22 4.24 -7.41
C ALA A 188 21.08 3.07 -6.89
N LYS A 189 22.05 3.38 -6.03
CA LYS A 189 22.90 2.41 -5.32
C LYS A 189 22.34 2.03 -3.95
N THR A 190 21.38 2.80 -3.46
CA THR A 190 20.68 2.58 -2.19
C THR A 190 19.86 1.29 -2.25
N LYS A 191 19.86 0.54 -1.14
CA LYS A 191 19.08 -0.69 -1.00
C LYS A 191 17.77 -0.38 -0.28
N HIS A 192 16.72 -1.09 -0.68
CA HIS A 192 15.35 -0.92 -0.19
C HIS A 192 15.00 -1.80 1.02
N GLY A 193 16.01 -2.39 1.69
CA GLY A 193 15.84 -3.29 2.85
C GLY A 193 15.25 -4.68 2.51
N LEU A 194 14.29 -4.76 1.60
CA LEU A 194 13.55 -6.00 1.27
C LEU A 194 14.24 -6.87 0.21
N GLU A 195 15.39 -6.45 -0.35
CA GLU A 195 16.08 -7.18 -1.44
C GLU A 195 16.33 -8.66 -1.13
N ALA A 196 16.73 -8.96 0.11
CA ALA A 196 17.00 -10.32 0.55
C ALA A 196 15.73 -11.19 0.63
N LEU A 197 14.58 -10.57 0.96
CA LEU A 197 13.29 -11.24 1.06
C LEU A 197 12.65 -11.47 -0.33
N LEU A 198 13.09 -10.74 -1.35
CA LEU A 198 12.54 -10.80 -2.71
C LEU A 198 13.12 -11.94 -3.58
N SER A 199 13.50 -13.05 -2.96
CA SER A 199 14.00 -14.26 -3.61
C SER A 199 12.97 -15.39 -3.59
N GLY A 200 12.92 -16.18 -4.66
CA GLY A 200 12.01 -17.34 -4.76
C GLY A 200 10.57 -16.99 -5.18
N PRO A 201 9.60 -17.89 -4.92
CA PRO A 201 8.18 -17.66 -5.17
C PRO A 201 7.50 -16.94 -4.00
N LEU A 202 6.88 -15.78 -4.27
CA LEU A 202 6.30 -14.90 -3.25
C LEU A 202 4.80 -14.66 -3.43
N CYS A 203 4.14 -14.57 -2.29
CA CYS A 203 2.76 -14.18 -2.13
C CYS A 203 2.72 -12.94 -1.23
N VAL A 204 1.91 -11.97 -1.58
CA VAL A 204 1.84 -10.69 -0.88
C VAL A 204 0.41 -10.46 -0.43
N LEU A 205 0.24 -10.14 0.85
CA LEU A 205 -1.00 -9.63 1.41
C LEU A 205 -0.96 -8.11 1.40
N SER A 206 -1.78 -7.47 0.59
CA SER A 206 -1.87 -6.01 0.52
C SER A 206 -3.04 -5.50 1.36
N VAL A 207 -2.77 -4.56 2.27
CA VAL A 207 -3.77 -3.84 3.05
C VAL A 207 -3.71 -2.35 2.69
N PRO A 208 -4.84 -1.71 2.33
CA PRO A 208 -4.88 -0.32 1.86
C PRO A 208 -4.64 0.72 2.97
N THR A 209 -4.86 0.36 4.23
CA THR A 209 -4.68 1.24 5.39
C THR A 209 -3.90 0.50 6.48
N VAL A 210 -3.12 1.23 7.28
CA VAL A 210 -2.36 0.63 8.38
C VAL A 210 -3.30 0.40 9.57
N SER A 211 -3.88 -0.79 9.61
CA SER A 211 -4.77 -1.22 10.69
C SER A 211 -4.16 -2.41 11.44
N PRO A 212 -3.72 -2.23 12.71
CA PRO A 212 -3.28 -3.32 13.57
C PRO A 212 -4.31 -4.44 13.75
N GLN A 213 -5.62 -4.13 13.76
CA GLN A 213 -6.67 -5.11 14.01
C GLN A 213 -6.84 -6.10 12.84
N HIS A 214 -6.93 -5.58 11.62
CA HIS A 214 -6.92 -6.41 10.41
C HIS A 214 -5.61 -7.21 10.26
N LEU A 215 -4.48 -6.63 10.64
CA LEU A 215 -3.18 -7.31 10.65
C LEU A 215 -3.17 -8.46 11.67
N LYS A 216 -3.66 -8.22 12.89
CA LYS A 216 -3.82 -9.23 13.95
C LYS A 216 -4.65 -10.41 13.46
N ALA A 217 -5.82 -10.15 12.88
CA ALA A 217 -6.66 -11.20 12.31
C ALA A 217 -5.94 -11.96 11.18
N ALA A 218 -5.26 -11.25 10.27
CA ALA A 218 -4.49 -11.90 9.20
C ALA A 218 -3.36 -12.78 9.75
N LEU A 219 -2.60 -12.32 10.76
CA LEU A 219 -1.52 -13.09 11.38
C LEU A 219 -2.05 -14.31 12.13
N THR A 220 -3.17 -14.20 12.86
CA THR A 220 -3.77 -15.35 13.57
C THR A 220 -4.16 -16.50 12.62
N ILE A 221 -4.44 -16.20 11.35
CA ILE A 221 -4.84 -17.19 10.34
C ILE A 221 -3.64 -17.68 9.54
N LEU A 222 -2.80 -16.76 9.05
CA LEU A 222 -1.74 -17.07 8.10
C LEU A 222 -0.47 -17.57 8.78
N ALA A 223 -0.13 -17.04 9.96
CA ALA A 223 1.11 -17.33 10.67
C ALA A 223 0.90 -17.27 12.19
N PRO A 224 0.15 -18.24 12.77
CA PRO A 224 -0.14 -18.24 14.20
C PRO A 224 1.15 -18.37 15.02
N SER A 225 1.24 -17.59 16.10
CA SER A 225 2.37 -17.57 17.05
C SER A 225 1.84 -17.62 18.49
N SER A 226 2.74 -17.58 19.49
CA SER A 226 2.35 -17.44 20.91
C SER A 226 1.43 -16.25 21.14
N ASP A 227 1.77 -15.12 20.50
CA ASP A 227 1.09 -13.83 20.69
C ASP A 227 -0.23 -13.79 19.90
N PHE A 228 -0.31 -14.57 18.82
CA PHE A 228 -1.47 -14.67 17.94
C PHE A 228 -1.93 -16.13 17.86
N PRO A 229 -2.70 -16.62 18.85
CA PRO A 229 -3.12 -18.01 18.88
C PRO A 229 -4.06 -18.32 17.72
N ALA A 230 -3.91 -19.51 17.16
CA ALA A 230 -4.79 -19.99 16.09
C ALA A 230 -6.26 -20.08 16.57
N PRO A 231 -7.24 -19.84 15.69
CA PRO A 231 -8.64 -19.94 16.05
C PRO A 231 -9.04 -21.34 16.56
N LYS A 232 -9.82 -21.34 17.65
CA LYS A 232 -10.31 -22.58 18.28
C LYS A 232 -11.22 -23.36 17.31
N ARG A 233 -11.11 -24.70 17.33
CA ARG A 233 -11.94 -25.61 16.51
C ARG A 233 -13.44 -25.38 16.64
N LYS A 234 -13.90 -25.02 17.85
CA LYS A 234 -15.32 -24.79 18.12
C LYS A 234 -15.86 -23.52 17.45
N SER A 235 -15.06 -22.45 17.40
CA SER A 235 -15.50 -21.18 16.82
C SER A 235 -15.35 -21.14 15.31
N ASN A 236 -14.30 -21.77 14.78
CA ASN A 236 -14.01 -21.84 13.34
C ASN A 236 -13.65 -23.28 12.93
N PRO A 237 -14.64 -24.15 12.62
CA PRO A 237 -14.34 -25.50 12.13
C PRO A 237 -13.68 -25.49 10.75
N SER A 238 -14.01 -24.49 9.91
CA SER A 238 -13.51 -24.35 8.53
C SER A 238 -11.98 -24.16 8.45
N TYR A 239 -11.38 -23.52 9.46
CA TYR A 239 -9.93 -23.36 9.57
C TYR A 239 -9.19 -24.72 9.71
N HIS A 240 -9.82 -25.72 10.33
CA HIS A 240 -9.21 -27.04 10.57
C HIS A 240 -9.48 -28.03 9.43
N GLU A 241 -10.00 -27.57 8.29
CA GLU A 241 -10.11 -28.37 7.08
C GLU A 241 -8.71 -28.75 6.56
N PRO A 242 -8.49 -30.00 6.08
CA PRO A 242 -7.17 -30.44 5.60
C PRO A 242 -6.62 -29.57 4.47
N ALA A 243 -7.47 -29.01 3.60
CA ALA A 243 -7.04 -28.13 2.51
C ALA A 243 -6.46 -26.80 3.01
N VAL A 244 -7.01 -26.25 4.12
CA VAL A 244 -6.49 -25.02 4.73
C VAL A 244 -5.19 -25.34 5.46
N GLN A 245 -5.15 -26.39 6.28
CA GLN A 245 -3.98 -26.76 7.05
C GLN A 245 -2.78 -27.13 6.17
N SER A 246 -2.99 -27.90 5.10
CA SER A 246 -1.92 -28.23 4.15
C SER A 246 -1.40 -27.00 3.41
N GLY A 247 -2.27 -26.03 3.14
CA GLY A 247 -1.89 -24.77 2.53
C GLY A 247 -1.11 -23.86 3.48
N LEU A 248 -1.53 -23.74 4.74
CA LEU A 248 -0.85 -22.93 5.75
C LEU A 248 0.55 -23.45 6.05
N GLN A 249 0.75 -24.77 6.11
CA GLN A 249 2.08 -25.37 6.27
C GLN A 249 3.06 -25.01 5.13
N LYS A 250 2.54 -24.63 3.96
CA LYS A 250 3.33 -24.24 2.78
C LYS A 250 3.55 -22.73 2.69
N LEU A 251 2.89 -21.94 3.54
CA LEU A 251 3.03 -20.49 3.62
C LEU A 251 3.98 -20.13 4.75
N MET A 252 5.07 -19.46 4.40
CA MET A 252 6.06 -18.99 5.37
C MET A 252 6.05 -17.46 5.35
N LEU A 253 5.83 -16.83 6.51
CA LEU A 253 5.96 -15.38 6.64
C LEU A 253 7.46 -15.02 6.61
N LEU A 254 7.85 -14.12 5.70
CA LEU A 254 9.23 -13.64 5.60
C LEU A 254 9.42 -12.28 6.28
N GLY A 255 8.47 -11.36 6.09
CA GLY A 255 8.56 -10.02 6.63
C GLY A 255 7.38 -9.15 6.21
N ALA A 256 7.46 -7.87 6.55
CA ALA A 256 6.44 -6.88 6.25
C ALA A 256 7.07 -5.61 5.68
N ARG A 257 6.28 -4.87 4.91
CA ARG A 257 6.54 -3.50 4.51
C ARG A 257 5.45 -2.64 5.12
N ILE A 258 5.83 -1.68 5.96
CA ILE A 258 4.89 -0.79 6.64
C ILE A 258 5.33 0.64 6.37
N GLU A 259 4.50 1.40 5.67
CA GLU A 259 4.71 2.82 5.31
C GLU A 259 6.04 3.10 4.58
N GLY A 260 6.58 2.11 3.88
CA GLY A 260 7.85 2.22 3.16
C GLY A 260 9.05 1.69 3.92
N GLU A 261 8.89 1.35 5.20
CA GLU A 261 9.94 0.69 5.98
C GLU A 261 9.84 -0.83 5.88
N ALA A 262 11.00 -1.46 5.79
CA ALA A 262 11.14 -2.91 5.82
C ALA A 262 11.17 -3.40 7.27
N MET A 263 10.25 -4.28 7.63
CA MET A 263 10.18 -4.87 8.96
C MET A 263 10.30 -6.39 8.90
N ASP A 264 10.99 -6.95 9.89
CA ASP A 264 11.09 -8.39 10.08
C ASP A 264 9.77 -8.98 10.61
N THR A 265 9.71 -10.31 10.73
CA THR A 265 8.53 -11.01 11.25
C THR A 265 8.17 -10.59 12.67
N GLU A 266 9.16 -10.27 13.50
CA GLU A 266 8.95 -9.80 14.87
C GLU A 266 8.38 -8.38 14.90
N GLY A 267 8.89 -7.49 14.03
CA GLY A 267 8.34 -6.14 13.86
C GLY A 267 6.89 -6.17 13.38
N ALA A 268 6.56 -7.06 12.44
CA ALA A 268 5.18 -7.25 11.99
C ALA A 268 4.26 -7.75 13.12
N ARG A 269 4.77 -8.64 13.99
CA ARG A 269 4.03 -9.13 15.17
C ARG A 269 3.81 -8.02 16.20
N TRP A 270 4.82 -7.19 16.45
CA TRP A 270 4.70 -6.03 17.33
C TRP A 270 3.64 -5.04 16.84
N VAL A 271 3.62 -4.71 15.54
CA VAL A 271 2.57 -3.84 15.00
C VAL A 271 1.17 -4.47 15.13
N GLY A 272 1.07 -5.79 15.00
CA GLY A 272 -0.18 -6.52 15.23
C GLY A 272 -0.62 -6.61 16.69
N SER A 273 0.29 -6.46 17.65
CA SER A 273 -0.03 -6.50 19.08
C SER A 273 -0.49 -5.15 19.63
N ILE A 274 -0.35 -4.07 18.84
CA ILE A 274 -0.84 -2.74 19.21
C ILE A 274 -2.37 -2.79 19.35
N GLU A 275 -2.83 -2.74 20.60
CA GLU A 275 -4.23 -2.69 20.96
C GLU A 275 -4.81 -1.27 20.75
N GLY A 276 -6.08 -1.20 20.34
CA GLY A 276 -6.75 0.08 20.10
C GLY A 276 -6.40 0.79 18.78
N GLY A 277 -5.51 0.24 17.96
CA GLY A 277 -5.17 0.80 16.64
C GLY A 277 -4.59 2.22 16.73
N LEU A 278 -4.91 3.07 15.74
CA LEU A 278 -4.46 4.47 15.72
C LEU A 278 -5.00 5.27 16.92
N GLU A 279 -6.23 4.97 17.35
CA GLU A 279 -6.84 5.64 18.50
C GLU A 279 -6.16 5.24 19.81
N GLY A 280 -5.74 3.99 19.94
CA GLY A 280 -4.91 3.51 21.05
C GLY A 280 -3.58 4.26 21.13
N LEU A 281 -2.88 4.42 20.00
CA LEU A 281 -1.62 5.18 19.94
C LEU A 281 -1.83 6.68 20.25
N ARG A 282 -2.90 7.27 19.73
CA ARG A 282 -3.29 8.65 20.08
C ARG A 282 -3.59 8.77 21.57
N GLY A 283 -4.29 7.80 22.15
CA GLY A 283 -4.55 7.70 23.58
C GLY A 283 -3.27 7.57 24.40
N GLN A 284 -2.30 6.76 23.97
CA GLN A 284 -1.00 6.65 24.61
C GLN A 284 -0.21 7.97 24.56
N LEU A 285 -0.25 8.69 23.44
CA LEU A 285 0.35 10.02 23.34
C LEU A 285 -0.34 11.02 24.29
N VAL A 286 -1.67 11.02 24.33
CA VAL A 286 -2.42 11.87 25.28
C VAL A 286 -2.10 11.50 26.73
N ALA A 287 -1.99 10.21 27.05
CA ALA A 287 -1.63 9.74 28.38
C ALA A 287 -0.18 10.11 28.75
N MET A 288 0.77 10.05 27.81
CA MET A 288 2.14 10.51 28.03
C MET A 288 2.18 12.02 28.28
N LEU A 289 1.43 12.81 27.51
CA LEU A 289 1.33 14.25 27.71
C LEU A 289 0.65 14.61 29.04
N GLN A 290 -0.43 13.91 29.40
CA GLN A 290 -1.08 14.05 30.71
C GLN A 290 -0.17 13.59 31.85
N GLY A 291 0.63 12.55 31.65
CA GLY A 291 1.60 12.05 32.63
C GLY A 291 2.69 13.06 32.94
N ILE A 292 3.16 13.83 31.95
CA ILE A 292 4.11 14.94 32.17
C ILE A 292 3.46 16.04 33.02
N GLY A 293 2.21 16.42 32.70
CA GLY A 293 1.45 17.41 33.49
C GLY A 293 1.20 16.95 34.93
N ALA A 294 0.77 15.69 35.09
CA ALA A 294 0.55 15.05 36.38
C ALA A 294 1.85 14.92 37.19
N GLY A 295 2.99 14.69 36.53
CA GLY A 295 4.30 14.64 37.18
C GLY A 295 4.68 15.96 37.84
N VAL A 296 4.39 17.10 37.20
CA VAL A 296 4.64 18.44 37.76
C VAL A 296 3.69 18.75 38.90
N THR A 297 2.40 18.43 38.78
CA THR A 297 1.46 18.63 39.89
C THR A 297 1.80 17.74 41.06
N ASN A 298 2.16 16.47 40.82
CA ASN A 298 2.55 15.53 41.86
C ASN A 298 3.80 15.98 42.62
N SER A 299 4.78 16.58 41.93
CA SER A 299 5.97 17.11 42.61
C SER A 299 5.66 18.35 43.46
N LEU A 300 4.76 19.23 43.00
CA LEU A 300 4.29 20.39 43.77
C LEU A 300 3.40 19.97 44.96
N THR A 301 2.53 18.98 44.79
CA THR A 301 1.66 18.49 45.87
C THR A 301 2.40 17.57 46.84
N ALA A 302 3.52 16.95 46.45
CA ALA A 302 4.27 16.01 47.29
C ALA A 302 4.66 16.60 48.65
N ALA A 303 5.08 17.86 48.69
CA ALA A 303 5.41 18.53 49.95
C ALA A 303 4.19 18.66 50.87
N SER A 304 3.02 18.99 50.31
CA SER A 304 1.77 19.13 51.06
C SER A 304 1.22 17.79 51.54
N THR A 305 1.30 16.73 50.73
CA THR A 305 0.84 15.40 51.11
C THR A 305 1.75 14.78 52.17
N ASN A 306 3.06 15.00 52.08
CA ASN A 306 4.00 14.52 53.11
C ASN A 306 3.75 15.19 54.45
N LEU A 307 3.51 16.51 54.47
CA LEU A 307 3.12 17.20 55.70
C LEU A 307 1.80 16.67 56.26
N TYR A 308 0.79 16.51 55.41
CA TYR A 308 -0.50 15.95 55.81
C TYR A 308 -0.35 14.55 56.43
N LEU A 309 0.40 13.66 55.77
CA LEU A 309 0.65 12.29 56.27
C LEU A 309 1.42 12.28 57.60
N THR A 310 2.38 13.20 57.80
CA THR A 310 3.07 13.31 59.10
C THR A 310 2.16 13.81 60.22
N MET A 311 1.27 14.77 59.94
CA MET A 311 0.32 15.27 60.93
C MET A 311 -0.75 14.22 61.26
N GLU A 312 -1.26 13.51 60.26
CA GLU A 312 -2.22 12.43 60.43
C GLU A 312 -1.59 11.23 61.16
N GLY A 313 -0.34 10.88 60.87
CA GLY A 313 0.42 9.87 61.61
C GLY A 313 0.58 10.23 63.08
N ARG A 314 0.91 11.50 63.39
CA ARG A 314 1.00 11.97 64.78
C ARG A 314 -0.37 11.97 65.48
N LYS A 315 -1.43 12.30 64.77
CA LYS A 315 -2.80 12.23 65.29
C LYS A 315 -3.19 10.79 65.64
N MET A 316 -2.92 9.83 64.75
CA MET A 316 -3.18 8.41 64.99
C MET A 316 -2.40 7.87 66.18
N MET A 317 -1.13 8.24 66.34
CA MET A 317 -0.33 7.85 67.52
C MET A 317 -0.94 8.34 68.84
N MET A 318 -1.42 9.58 68.89
CA MET A 318 -2.09 10.10 70.09
C MET A 318 -3.47 9.47 70.33
N GLU A 319 -4.19 9.09 69.27
CA GLU A 319 -5.45 8.34 69.39
C GLU A 319 -5.25 6.89 69.84
N GLU A 320 -4.13 6.25 69.48
CA GLU A 320 -3.75 4.91 69.96
C GLU A 320 -3.24 4.95 71.40
N GLU A 321 -2.38 5.90 71.76
CA GLU A 321 -1.92 6.12 73.13
C GLU A 321 -3.10 6.43 74.07
N GLY A 322 -4.04 7.27 73.64
CA GLY A 322 -5.25 7.57 74.40
C GLY A 322 -6.22 6.38 74.53
N LYS A 323 -6.19 5.41 73.61
CA LYS A 323 -6.99 4.17 73.71
C LYS A 323 -6.33 3.13 74.60
N SER A 324 -5.01 3.01 74.60
CA SER A 324 -4.30 2.10 75.51
C SER A 324 -4.54 2.48 76.97
N ASP A 325 -4.52 3.77 77.30
CA ASP A 325 -4.73 4.25 78.67
C ASP A 325 -6.15 3.93 79.18
N THR A 326 -7.18 4.06 78.33
CA THR A 326 -8.56 3.70 78.70
C THR A 326 -8.81 2.20 78.85
N SER A 327 -7.98 1.34 78.24
CA SER A 327 -8.10 -0.12 78.38
C SER A 327 -7.40 -0.68 79.63
N THR A 328 -6.46 0.08 80.22
CA THR A 328 -5.83 -0.25 81.51
C THR A 328 -6.62 0.19 82.73
N GLU A 329 -7.62 1.08 82.57
CA GLU A 329 -8.50 1.54 83.66
C GLU A 329 -9.75 0.68 83.88
N GLN A 330 -9.94 -0.40 83.10
CA GLN A 330 -11.03 -1.38 83.26
C GLN A 330 -10.50 -2.77 83.61
N ALA A 331 -9.72 -2.88 84.69
CA ALA A 331 -9.34 -4.14 85.33
C ALA A 331 -9.33 -3.99 86.86
#